data_AF-X1HV18-F1
#
_entry.id   AF-X1HV18-F1
#
_cell.length_a   1.000
_cell.length_b   1.000
_cell.length_c   1.000
_cell.angle_alpha   90.00
_cell.angle_beta   90.00
_cell.angle_gamma   90.00
#
_symmetry.space_group_name_H-M   'P 1'
#
loop_
_entity.id
_entity.type
_entity.pdbx_description
1 polymer ?
#
loop_
_entity_poly.entity_id
_entity_poly.type
_entity_poly.pdbx_seq_one_letter_code
_entity_poly.pdbx_strand_id
1 'polypeptide(L)' 'AEKSTLVRETLGDHVFDKFIENKKIEWDNYRTQVTDYEIKRYLPIL' A
#
# COMPACT_ATOMS: atom_id res chain seq x y z
N ALA A 1 -8.74 -5.97 -0.71
CA ALA A 1 -9.22 -5.65 -2.07
C ALA A 1 -8.94 -6.77 -3.09
N GLU A 2 -7.86 -7.55 -2.96
CA GLU A 2 -7.42 -8.52 -3.98
C GLU A 2 -8.41 -9.65 -4.35
N LYS A 3 -9.42 -9.93 -3.51
CA LYS A 3 -10.43 -10.99 -3.76
C LYS A 3 -11.80 -10.46 -4.21
N SER A 4 -11.93 -9.16 -4.50
CA SER A 4 -13.23 -8.58 -4.90
C SER A 4 -13.51 -8.83 -6.38
N THR A 5 -14.41 -9.78 -6.67
CA THR A 5 -14.90 -10.07 -8.02
C THR A 5 -15.56 -8.86 -8.67
N LEU A 6 -16.33 -8.07 -7.90
CA LEU A 6 -16.99 -6.85 -8.37
C LEU A 6 -16.00 -5.80 -8.92
N VAL A 7 -14.86 -5.63 -8.24
CA VAL A 7 -13.86 -4.62 -8.64
C VAL A 7 -13.07 -5.09 -9.86
N ARG A 8 -12.88 -6.40 -10.01
CA ARG A 8 -12.23 -7.00 -11.18
C ARG A 8 -13.10 -6.89 -12.43
N GLU A 9 -14.38 -7.21 -12.31
CA GLU A 9 -15.34 -7.13 -13.43
C GLU A 9 -15.59 -5.69 -13.89
N THR A 10 -15.56 -4.71 -12.99
CA THR A 10 -15.80 -3.30 -13.32
C THR A 10 -14.59 -2.60 -13.95
N LEU A 11 -13.36 -2.96 -13.56
CA LEU A 11 -12.13 -2.37 -14.10
C LEU A 11 -11.56 -3.15 -15.29
N GLY A 12 -11.91 -4.44 -15.42
CA GLY A 12 -11.29 -5.36 -16.36
C GLY A 12 -9.94 -5.89 -15.85
N ASP A 13 -9.59 -7.11 -16.27
CA ASP A 13 -8.45 -7.87 -15.71
C ASP A 13 -7.12 -7.11 -15.81
N HIS A 14 -6.82 -6.52 -16.97
CA HIS A 14 -5.55 -5.80 -17.20
C HIS A 14 -5.40 -4.54 -16.32
N VAL A 15 -6.48 -3.82 -16.03
CA VAL A 15 -6.44 -2.63 -15.18
C VAL A 15 -6.42 -3.03 -13.70
N PHE A 16 -7.14 -4.09 -13.34
CA PHE A 16 -7.14 -4.64 -11.98
C PHE A 16 -5.73 -5.09 -11.56
N ASP A 17 -5.03 -5.84 -12.43
CA ASP A 17 -3.69 -6.34 -12.13
C ASP A 17 -2.70 -5.19 -11.92
N LYS A 18 -2.70 -4.19 -12.81
CA LYS A 18 -1.86 -2.98 -12.64
C LYS A 18 -2.23 -2.16 -11.41
N PHE A 19 -3.51 -2.09 -11.05
CA PHE A 19 -3.95 -1.39 -9.85
C PHE A 19 -3.41 -2.05 -8.58
N ILE A 20 -3.46 -3.39 -8.51
CA ILE A 20 -2.91 -4.14 -7.38
C ILE A 20 -1.39 -4.01 -7.32
N GLU A 21 -0.70 -4.09 -8.46
CA GLU A 21 0.75 -3.90 -8.55
C GLU A 21 1.18 -2.51 -8.05
N ASN A 22 0.53 -1.45 -8.54
CA ASN A 22 0.80 -0.08 -8.10
C ASN A 22 0.57 0.10 -6.60
N LYS A 23 -0.49 -0.50 -6.05
CA LYS A 23 -0.77 -0.43 -4.60
C LYS A 23 0.27 -1.18 -3.76
N LYS A 24 0.82 -2.28 -4.26
CA LYS A 24 1.92 -2.99 -3.58
C LYS A 24 3.21 -2.16 -3.56
N ILE A 25 3.53 -1.50 -4.67
CA ILE A 25 4.69 -0.60 -4.76
C ILE A 25 4.53 0.57 -3.78
N GLU A 26 3.34 1.20 -3.75
CA GLU A 26 3.03 2.28 -2.82
C GLU A 26 3.18 1.84 -1.36
N TRP A 27 2.71 0.63 -1.03
CA TRP A 27 2.87 0.05 0.31
C TRP A 27 4.32 -0.22 0.69
N ASP A 28 5.13 -0.76 -0.23
CA ASP A 28 6.54 -1.05 0.03
C ASP A 28 7.37 0.24 0.21
N ASN A 29 7.05 1.28 -0.55
CA ASN A 29 7.63 2.61 -0.36
C ASN A 29 7.22 3.23 0.97
N TYR A 30 5.96 3.10 1.38
CA TYR A 30 5.47 3.65 2.63
C TYR A 30 6.10 2.96 3.86
N ARG A 31 6.18 1.62 3.86
CA ARG A 31 6.69 0.87 5.03
C ARG A 31 8.21 1.03 5.26
N THR A 32 8.96 1.43 4.24
CA THR A 32 10.42 1.63 4.33
C THR A 32 10.77 3.04 4.84
N GLN A 33 9.79 3.94 4.86
CA GLN A 33 9.97 5.30 5.30
C GLN A 33 9.74 5.41 6.81
N VAL A 34 10.75 5.93 7.54
CA VAL A 34 10.57 6.29 8.95
C VAL A 34 9.83 7.62 9.02
N THR A 35 8.64 7.58 9.60
CA THR A 35 7.76 8.73 9.74
C THR A 35 8.12 9.56 10.97
N ASP A 36 7.80 10.87 10.95
CA ASP A 36 8.00 11.76 12.10
C ASP A 36 7.29 11.26 13.38
N TYR A 37 6.18 10.53 13.22
CA TYR A 37 5.50 9.87 14.32
C TYR A 37 6.39 8.82 14.99
N GLU A 38 7.03 7.96 14.20
CA GLU A 38 7.93 6.93 14.70
C GLU A 38 9.15 7.54 15.38
N ILE A 39 9.72 8.61 14.80
CA ILE A 39 10.81 9.37 15.40
C ILE A 39 10.40 9.93 16.77
N LYS A 40 9.30 10.69 16.83
CA LYS A 40 8.83 11.33 18.07
C LYS A 40 8.40 10.32 19.14
N ARG A 41 7.95 9.13 18.73
CA ARG A 41 7.50 8.10 19.67
C ARG A 41 8.63 7.25 20.22
N TYR A 42 9.66 6.92 19.43
CA TYR A 42 10.66 5.93 19.84
C TYR A 42 12.04 6.52 20.17
N LEU A 43 12.46 7.63 19.57
CA LEU A 43 13.75 8.26 19.90
C LEU A 43 13.85 8.87 21.31
N PRO A 44 12.81 9.50 21.90
CA PRO A 44 12.93 10.07 23.25
C PRO A 44 12.80 9.04 24.38
N ILE A 45 12.56 7.75 24.05
CA ILE A 45 12.44 6.65 25.02
C ILE A 45 13.76 5.86 25.16
N LEU A 46 14.76 6.14 24.31
CA LEU A 46 16.13 5.61 24.39
C LEU A 46 17.03 6.50 25.25
#